data_AF-A0A381TV81-F1
#
_entry.id   AF-A0A381TV81-F1
#
_cell.length_a   1.000
_cell.length_b   1.000
_cell.length_c   1.000
_cell.angle_alpha   90.00
_cell.angle_beta   90.00
_cell.angle_gamma   90.00
#
_symmetry.space_group_name_H-M   'P 1'
#
loop_
_entity.id
_entity.type
_entity.pdbx_description
1 polymer ?
#
loop_
_entity_poly.entity_id
_entity_poly.type
_entity_poly.pdbx_seq_one_letter_code
_entity_poly.pdbx_strand_id
1 'polypeptide(L)'
;MHLDRSIKFLDSLSTLADENSLVLIDLDTYEATPDAIQALKLKYPDLRLIGFMTQIHKKLRDDYRKSGCEMVYLKSALLNNPDSILLEDDRK
;
A
#
# COMPACT_ATOMS: atom_id res chain seq x y z
N MET A 1 3.23 24.92 9.36
CA MET A 1 4.19 23.93 8.85
C MET A 1 3.62 23.40 7.55
N HIS A 2 4.14 23.82 6.39
CA HIS A 2 3.71 23.24 5.11
C HIS A 2 4.34 21.84 5.04
N LEU A 3 3.52 20.80 5.09
CA LEU A 3 3.98 19.45 4.81
C LEU A 3 4.31 19.42 3.31
N ASP A 4 5.59 19.39 2.97
CA ASP A 4 6.05 19.25 1.59
C ASP A 4 5.73 17.81 1.15
N ARG A 5 4.51 17.59 0.66
CA ARG A 5 4.03 16.27 0.24
C ARG A 5 4.51 16.02 -1.19
N SER A 6 5.62 15.30 -1.34
CA SER A 6 6.08 14.84 -2.66
C SER A 6 5.43 13.49 -3.01
N ILE A 7 4.84 13.38 -4.20
CA ILE A 7 4.35 12.11 -4.75
C ILE A 7 5.42 11.56 -5.70
N LYS A 8 5.75 10.28 -5.55
CA LYS A 8 6.67 9.56 -6.44
C LYS A 8 5.96 8.33 -7.00
N PHE A 9 6.11 8.13 -8.30
CA PHE A 9 5.66 6.91 -8.97
C PHE A 9 6.87 5.99 -9.10
N LEU A 10 6.72 4.74 -8.67
CA LEU A 10 7.76 3.74 -8.68
C LEU A 10 7.32 2.59 -9.57
N ASP A 11 8.16 2.20 -10.52
CA ASP A 11 7.86 1.08 -11.42
C ASP A 11 8.13 -0.28 -10.76
N SER A 12 8.90 -0.31 -9.66
CA SER A 12 9.20 -1.55 -8.92
C SER A 12 9.39 -1.28 -7.42
N LEU A 13 8.96 -2.23 -6.58
CA LEU A 13 9.12 -2.19 -5.12
C LEU A 13 10.59 -2.10 -4.68
N SER A 14 11.51 -2.61 -5.51
CA SER A 14 12.95 -2.59 -5.26
C SER A 14 13.57 -1.18 -5.21
N THR A 15 12.89 -0.20 -5.82
CA THR A 15 13.36 1.20 -5.92
C THR A 15 13.03 2.05 -4.70
N LEU A 16 12.32 1.48 -3.71
CA LEU A 16 11.96 2.19 -2.48
C LEU A 16 13.19 2.45 -1.61
N ALA A 17 13.43 3.72 -1.30
CA ALA A 17 14.60 4.21 -0.56
C ALA A 17 14.27 4.97 0.73
N ASP A 18 12.99 5.05 1.13
CA ASP A 18 12.53 5.84 2.27
C ASP A 18 11.62 5.00 3.18
N GLU A 19 11.84 5.13 4.49
CA GLU A 19 11.17 4.39 5.55
C GLU A 19 9.88 5.09 6.06
N ASN A 20 9.72 6.40 5.86
CA ASN A 20 8.59 7.19 6.35
C ASN A 20 7.60 7.59 5.25
N SER A 21 7.23 6.63 4.39
CA SER A 21 6.32 6.84 3.27
C SER A 21 5.03 6.03 3.42
N LEU A 22 3.92 6.62 2.96
CA LEU A 22 2.72 5.87 2.61
C LEU A 22 2.86 5.39 1.17
N VAL A 23 2.81 4.07 0.98
CA VAL A 23 2.96 3.44 -0.34
C VAL A 23 1.65 2.77 -0.75
N LEU A 24 1.20 3.13 -1.94
CA LEU A 24 0.07 2.49 -2.62
C LEU A 24 0.61 1.43 -3.59
N ILE A 25 0.18 0.18 -3.44
CA ILE A 25 0.68 -0.95 -4.26
C ILE A 25 -0.46 -1.53 -5.08
N ASP A 26 -0.27 -1.62 -6.41
CA ASP A 26 -1.15 -2.39 -7.29
C ASP A 26 -0.87 -3.90 -7.12
N LEU A 27 -1.79 -4.58 -6.44
CA LEU A 27 -1.71 -6.00 -6.10
C LEU A 27 -2.15 -6.93 -7.24
N ASP A 28 -2.62 -6.38 -8.37
CA ASP A 28 -2.90 -7.17 -9.59
C ASP A 28 -1.62 -7.41 -10.41
N THR A 29 -0.49 -6.81 -10.02
CA THR A 29 0.81 -7.01 -10.67
C THR A 29 1.48 -8.32 -10.24
N TYR A 30 2.24 -8.95 -11.12
CA TYR A 30 2.92 -10.23 -10.82
C TYR A 30 4.03 -10.09 -9.76
N GLU A 31 4.57 -8.88 -9.58
CA GLU A 31 5.66 -8.61 -8.62
C GLU A 31 5.15 -8.47 -7.18
N ALA A 32 3.91 -8.04 -7.00
CA ALA A 32 3.33 -7.73 -5.70
C ALA A 32 2.78 -8.98 -4.99
N THR A 33 3.57 -10.05 -4.90
CA THR A 33 3.17 -11.27 -4.18
C THR A 33 3.15 -11.07 -2.66
N PRO A 34 2.38 -11.84 -1.89
CA PRO A 34 2.39 -11.75 -0.42
C PRO A 34 3.79 -11.88 0.20
N ASP A 35 4.65 -12.72 -0.37
CA ASP A 35 6.03 -12.89 0.09
C ASP A 35 6.89 -11.66 -0.21
N ALA A 36 6.71 -11.03 -1.37
CA ALA A 36 7.40 -9.79 -1.72
C ALA A 36 6.98 -8.62 -0.80
N ILE A 37 5.68 -8.52 -0.49
CA ILE A 37 5.15 -7.55 0.48
C ILE A 37 5.76 -7.80 1.87
N GLN A 38 5.82 -9.05 2.31
CA GLN A 38 6.41 -9.40 3.60
C GLN A 38 7.89 -9.04 3.66
N ALA A 39 8.66 -9.38 2.62
CA ALA A 39 10.07 -9.01 2.54
C ALA A 39 10.27 -7.49 2.58
N LEU A 40 9.42 -6.73 1.90
CA LEU A 40 9.45 -5.26 1.92
C LEU A 40 9.16 -4.71 3.32
N LYS A 41 8.12 -5.22 4.00
CA LYS A 41 7.75 -4.78 5.34
C LYS A 41 8.80 -5.17 6.39
N LEU A 42 9.47 -6.31 6.23
CA LEU A 42 10.60 -6.67 7.09
C LEU A 42 11.81 -5.76 6.88
N LYS A 43 12.07 -5.33 5.64
CA LYS A 43 13.17 -4.41 5.31
C LYS A 43 12.90 -2.99 5.80
N TYR A 44 11.65 -2.53 5.71
CA TYR A 44 11.21 -1.21 6.14
C TYR A 44 10.01 -1.32 7.10
N PRO A 45 10.24 -1.61 8.39
CA PRO A 45 9.18 -1.88 9.36
C PRO A 45 8.17 -0.74 9.54
N ASP A 46 8.62 0.51 9.43
CA ASP A 46 7.79 1.70 9.62
C ASP A 46 7.01 2.11 8.36
N LEU A 47 7.30 1.48 7.22
CA LEU A 47 6.66 1.79 5.96
C LEU A 47 5.17 1.48 5.98
N ARG A 48 4.33 2.46 5.68
CA ARG A 48 2.89 2.24 5.60
C ARG A 48 2.49 1.72 4.24
N LEU A 49 1.82 0.56 4.22
CA LEU A 49 1.48 -0.15 2.99
C LEU A 49 -0.04 -0.25 2.82
N ILE A 50 -0.56 0.35 1.75
CA ILE A 50 -1.95 0.19 1.31
C ILE A 50 -1.94 -0.53 -0.04
N GLY A 51 -2.52 -1.71 -0.08
CA GLY A 51 -2.71 -2.45 -1.33
C GLY A 51 -4.03 -2.11 -2.01
N PHE A 52 -4.08 -2.16 -3.34
CA PHE A 52 -5.33 -2.12 -4.08
C PHE A 52 -5.35 -3.17 -5.20
N MET A 53 -6.53 -3.68 -5.50
CA MET A 53 -6.74 -4.68 -6.56
C MET A 53 -8.08 -4.45 -7.27
N THR A 54 -8.20 -4.92 -8.50
CA THR A 54 -9.41 -4.76 -9.31
C THR A 54 -10.54 -5.64 -8.77
N GLN A 55 -10.22 -6.81 -8.21
CA GLN A 55 -11.19 -7.72 -7.60
C GLN A 55 -10.67 -8.29 -6.27
N ILE A 56 -11.49 -8.17 -5.21
CA ILE A 56 -11.13 -8.73 -3.90
C ILE A 56 -11.53 -10.20 -3.79
N HIS A 57 -10.53 -11.05 -3.67
CA HIS A 57 -10.68 -12.42 -3.19
C HIS A 57 -10.39 -12.46 -1.69
N LYS A 58 -11.35 -12.91 -0.87
CA LYS A 58 -11.26 -12.82 0.61
C LYS A 58 -9.95 -13.42 1.16
N LYS A 59 -9.57 -14.61 0.68
CA LYS A 59 -8.34 -15.28 1.10
C LYS A 59 -7.11 -14.43 0.77
N LEU A 60 -7.00 -13.98 -0.48
CA LEU A 60 -5.86 -13.20 -0.95
C LEU A 60 -5.74 -11.86 -0.21
N ARG A 61 -6.87 -11.19 0.05
CA ARG A 61 -6.90 -9.98 0.88
C ARG A 61 -6.35 -10.24 2.28
N ASP A 62 -6.79 -11.31 2.92
CA ASP A 62 -6.35 -11.66 4.27
C ASP A 62 -4.87 -12.06 4.28
N ASP A 63 -4.36 -12.69 3.21
CA ASP A 63 -2.94 -12.99 3.03
C ASP A 63 -2.10 -11.71 2.92
N TYR A 64 -2.49 -10.74 2.08
CA TYR A 64 -1.78 -9.46 1.98
C TYR A 64 -1.78 -8.66 3.29
N ARG A 65 -2.87 -8.70 4.06
CA ARG A 65 -2.91 -8.06 5.38
C ARG A 65 -1.95 -8.71 6.37
N LYS A 66 -1.82 -10.04 6.35
CA LYS A 66 -0.84 -10.77 7.17
C LYS A 66 0.59 -10.49 6.74
N SER A 67 0.82 -10.28 5.45
CA SER A 67 2.15 -9.97 4.92
C SER A 67 2.63 -8.56 5.26
N GLY A 68 1.74 -7.62 5.56
CA GLY A 68 2.15 -6.28 6.01
C GLY A 68 1.32 -5.11 5.48
N CYS A 69 0.36 -5.35 4.59
CA CYS A 69 -0.58 -4.29 4.17
C CYS A 69 -1.51 -3.93 5.32
N GLU A 70 -1.55 -2.66 5.73
CA GLU A 70 -2.48 -2.17 6.75
C GLU A 70 -3.93 -2.32 6.27
N MET A 71 -4.14 -1.96 4.99
CA MET A 71 -5.43 -1.95 4.33
C MET A 71 -5.30 -2.47 2.89
N VAL A 72 -6.37 -3.08 2.39
CA VAL A 72 -6.47 -3.58 1.01
C VAL A 72 -7.82 -3.14 0.45
N TYR A 73 -7.79 -2.33 -0.61
CA TYR A 73 -8.98 -1.74 -1.22
C TYR A 73 -9.27 -2.30 -2.61
N LEU A 74 -10.51 -2.13 -3.05
CA LEU A 74 -10.82 -2.20 -4.47
C LEU A 74 -10.24 -0.97 -5.17
N LYS A 75 -9.67 -1.16 -6.36
CA LYS A 75 -9.17 -0.07 -7.22
C LYS A 75 -10.25 0.98 -7.46
N SER A 76 -11.48 0.56 -7.68
CA SER A 76 -12.63 1.45 -7.84
C SER A 76 -12.93 2.27 -6.58
N ALA A 77 -12.77 1.71 -5.38
CA ALA A 77 -12.97 2.43 -4.13
C ALA A 77 -11.92 3.54 -3.97
N LEU A 78 -10.66 3.24 -4.32
CA LEU A 78 -9.56 4.19 -4.27
C LEU A 78 -9.74 5.35 -5.26
N LEU A 79 -10.20 5.05 -6.48
CA LEU A 79 -10.45 6.07 -7.51
C LEU A 79 -11.67 6.95 -7.19
N ASN A 80 -12.72 6.38 -6.61
CA ASN A 80 -13.96 7.10 -6.35
C ASN A 80 -13.92 7.89 -5.03
N ASN A 81 -13.09 7.48 -4.06
CA ASN A 81 -13.04 8.08 -2.73
C ASN A 81 -11.60 8.18 -2.18
N PRO A 82 -10.66 8.80 -2.90
CA PRO A 82 -9.26 8.83 -2.49
C PRO A 82 -9.08 9.55 -1.15
N ASP A 83 -9.79 10.65 -0.93
CA ASP A 83 -9.70 11.45 0.30
C ASP A 83 -10.11 10.66 1.55
N SER A 84 -11.17 9.86 1.45
CA SER A 84 -11.64 9.04 2.59
C SER A 84 -10.64 7.97 3.00
N ILE A 85 -9.80 7.50 2.06
CA ILE A 85 -8.85 6.42 2.29
C ILE A 85 -7.50 6.98 2.75
N LEU A 86 -7.07 8.11 2.17
CA LEU A 86 -5.78 8.72 2.46
C LEU A 86 -5.79 9.63 3.69
N LEU A 87 -6.96 10.14 4.10
CA LEU A 87 -7.14 11.01 5.28
C LEU A 87 -7.76 10.30 6.48
N GLU A 88 -8.03 8.98 6.40
CA GLU A 88 -8.50 8.21 7.54
C GLU A 88 -7.43 8.03 8.63
N ASP A 89 -6.16 8.25 8.28
CA ASP A 89 -5.03 8.11 9.21
C ASP A 89 -4.83 9.30 10.16
N ASP A 90 -5.37 10.49 9.82
CA ASP A 90 -5.32 11.68 10.68
C ASP A 90 -6.34 11.64 11.84
N ARG A 91 -7.14 10.57 11.97
CA ARG A 91 -8.24 10.44 12.95
C ARG A 91 -7.94 9.53 14.14
N LYS A 92 -6.67 9.31 14.50
CA LYS A 92 -6.29 8.61 15.74
C LYS A 92 -5.54 9.51 16.72
#